data_AF-A0A0F8ZUV5-F1
#
_entry.id   AF-A0A0F8ZUV5-F1
#
_cell.length_a   1.000
_cell.length_b   1.000
_cell.length_c   1.000
_cell.angle_alpha   90.00
_cell.angle_beta   90.00
_cell.angle_gamma   90.00
#
_symmetry.space_group_name_H-M   'P 1'
#
loop_
_entity.id
_entity.type
_entity.pdbx_description
1 polymer ?
#
loop_
_entity_poly.entity_id
_entity_poly.type
_entity_poly.pdbx_seq_one_letter_code
_entity_poly.pdbx_strand_id
1 'polypeptide(L)'
;LVVGALAHSFGLLGRFATAWDRFYEGLTEDYRRSLIWSLRHRWVIFAGLAAAFAAGYHALGWKRPDWPTQLSPGWQWLWPPAMYRAVLLGPVWGAWSMLVVGQFNHPVARTDRPTRELVGGISPLATAVCLALPLAGTVVYLLHLAPALRFVPAGAAIAAALAGGALLVRLAGGLCRGALLATNILTQLAFLAASSAVM
;
A
#
# COMPACT_ATOMS: atom_id res chain seq x y z
N LEU A 1 -45.33 -5.41 11.86
CA LEU A 1 -44.01 -6.02 12.15
C LEU A 1 -42.91 -5.54 11.19
N VAL A 2 -43.09 -5.64 9.87
CA VAL A 2 -42.06 -5.23 8.88
C VAL A 2 -41.67 -3.75 8.94
N VAL A 3 -42.64 -2.85 9.12
CA VAL A 3 -42.38 -1.39 9.20
C VAL A 3 -41.57 -1.01 10.45
N GLY A 4 -41.78 -1.71 11.58
CA GLY A 4 -41.03 -1.47 12.81
C GLY A 4 -39.58 -1.93 12.71
N ALA A 5 -39.33 -3.06 12.03
CA ALA A 5 -37.97 -3.55 11.78
C ALA A 5 -37.17 -2.63 10.86
N LEU A 6 -37.81 -2.05 9.84
CA LEU A 6 -37.17 -1.09 8.94
C LEU A 6 -36.82 0.22 9.67
N ALA A 7 -37.76 0.78 10.45
CA ALA A 7 -37.51 1.99 11.23
C ALA A 7 -36.37 1.82 12.24
N HIS A 8 -36.25 0.64 12.86
CA HIS A 8 -35.16 0.35 13.80
C HIS A 8 -33.80 0.23 13.10
N SER A 9 -33.75 -0.42 11.94
CA SER A 9 -32.54 -0.55 11.12
C SER A 9 -32.04 0.80 10.59
N PHE A 10 -32.94 1.68 10.14
CA PHE A 10 -32.57 3.03 9.72
C PHE A 10 -32.08 3.90 10.89
N GLY A 11 -32.66 3.73 12.08
CA GLY A 11 -32.18 4.38 13.30
C GLY A 11 -30.77 3.95 13.71
N LEU A 12 -30.44 2.66 13.57
CA LEU A 12 -29.10 2.13 13.83
C LEU A 12 -28.08 2.62 12.80
N LEU A 13 -28.44 2.66 11.53
CA LEU A 13 -27.58 3.19 10.46
C LEU A 13 -27.29 4.69 10.66
N GLY A 14 -28.29 5.49 11.05
CA GLY A 14 -28.10 6.90 11.34
C GLY A 14 -27.15 7.15 12.52
N ARG A 15 -27.27 6.35 13.58
CA ARG A 15 -26.36 6.42 14.75
C ARG A 15 -24.95 5.93 14.42
N PHE A 16 -24.82 4.92 13.57
CA PHE A 16 -23.52 4.44 13.10
C PHE A 16 -22.82 5.50 12.23
N ALA A 17 -23.55 6.14 11.30
CA ALA A 17 -23.00 7.21 10.46
C ALA A 17 -22.48 8.40 11.30
N THR A 18 -23.24 8.84 12.30
CA THR A 18 -22.80 9.94 13.19
C THR A 18 -21.68 9.56 14.15
N ALA A 19 -21.55 8.28 14.52
CA ALA A 19 -20.40 7.79 15.28
C ALA A 19 -19.16 7.67 14.38
N TRP A 20 -19.35 7.28 13.13
CA TRP A 20 -18.32 7.16 12.11
C TRP A 20 -17.76 8.53 11.72
N ASP A 21 -18.61 9.53 11.50
CA ASP A 21 -18.17 10.90 11.19
C ASP A 21 -17.38 11.52 12.34
N ARG A 22 -17.82 11.33 13.60
CA ARG A 22 -17.07 11.81 14.78
C ARG A 22 -15.74 11.09 14.98
N PHE A 23 -15.69 9.80 14.68
CA PHE A 23 -14.42 9.05 14.68
C PHE A 23 -13.47 9.57 13.59
N TYR A 24 -14.00 9.89 12.41
CA TYR A 24 -13.24 10.47 11.30
C TYR A 24 -12.73 11.89 11.61
N GLU A 25 -13.55 12.74 12.25
CA GLU A 25 -13.17 14.08 12.71
C GLU A 25 -12.10 14.05 13.81
N GLY A 26 -12.19 13.10 14.74
CA GLY A 26 -11.14 12.87 15.74
C GLY A 26 -9.84 12.40 15.10
N LEU A 27 -9.95 11.49 14.13
CA LEU A 27 -8.83 11.03 13.32
C LEU A 27 -8.18 12.17 12.55
N THR A 28 -8.92 13.11 11.96
CA THR A 28 -8.31 14.20 11.17
C THR A 28 -7.47 15.15 12.01
N GLU A 29 -7.85 15.48 13.26
CA GLU A 29 -7.06 16.40 14.09
C GLU A 29 -5.82 15.73 14.70
N ASP A 30 -5.94 14.47 15.12
CA ASP A 30 -4.81 13.66 15.62
C ASP A 30 -3.87 13.23 14.47
N TYR A 31 -4.43 12.99 13.28
CA TYR A 31 -3.67 12.77 12.05
C TYR A 31 -2.96 14.04 11.62
N ARG A 32 -3.59 15.21 11.69
CA ARG A 32 -2.95 16.50 11.39
C ARG A 32 -1.78 16.79 12.34
N ARG A 33 -1.96 16.54 13.65
CA ARG A 33 -0.88 16.66 14.65
C ARG A 33 0.23 15.65 14.42
N SER A 34 -0.12 14.39 14.15
CA SER A 34 0.86 13.36 13.79
C SER A 34 1.60 13.73 12.51
N LEU A 35 0.91 14.30 11.51
CA LEU A 35 1.50 14.72 10.25
C LEU A 35 2.51 15.85 10.43
N ILE A 36 2.15 16.90 11.18
CA ILE A 36 3.05 18.02 11.47
C ILE A 36 4.27 17.52 12.26
N TRP A 37 4.06 16.65 13.24
CA TRP A 37 5.14 16.03 14.00
C TRP A 37 6.04 15.19 13.11
N SER A 38 5.47 14.31 12.29
CA SER A 38 6.20 13.43 11.40
C SER A 38 6.94 14.15 10.29
N LEU A 39 6.39 15.25 9.76
CA LEU A 39 7.08 16.11 8.80
C LEU A 39 8.28 16.82 9.45
N ARG A 40 8.13 17.28 10.70
CA ARG A 40 9.22 17.88 11.48
C ARG A 40 10.30 16.85 11.84
N HIS A 41 9.92 15.58 12.01
CA HIS A 41 10.82 14.48 12.41
C HIS A 41 11.01 13.43 11.30
N ARG A 42 10.93 13.85 10.02
CA ARG A 42 11.03 12.96 8.85
C ARG A 42 12.23 12.00 8.91
N TRP A 43 13.37 12.49 9.39
CA TRP A 43 14.58 11.68 9.58
C TRP A 43 14.44 10.58 10.63
N VAL A 44 13.68 10.80 11.70
CA VAL A 44 13.41 9.79 12.73
C VAL A 44 12.55 8.67 12.17
N ILE A 45 11.59 8.99 11.30
CA ILE A 45 10.73 8.00 10.67
C ILE A 45 11.51 7.22 9.61
N PHE A 46 12.31 7.89 8.78
CA PHE A 46 13.21 7.22 7.86
C PHE A 46 14.21 6.31 8.59
N ALA A 47 14.81 6.80 9.68
CA ALA A 47 15.74 6.01 10.49
C ALA A 47 15.03 4.84 11.18
N GLY A 48 13.82 5.01 11.69
CA GLY A 48 13.02 3.97 12.31
C GLY A 48 12.60 2.88 11.32
N LEU A 49 12.16 3.27 10.12
CA LEU A 49 11.87 2.34 9.03
C LEU A 49 13.12 1.62 8.55
N ALA A 50 14.23 2.34 8.36
CA ALA A 50 15.51 1.74 7.98
C ALA A 50 16.02 0.77 9.06
N ALA A 51 15.87 1.10 10.34
CA ALA A 51 16.26 0.25 11.46
C ALA A 51 15.35 -0.97 11.58
N ALA A 52 14.02 -0.82 11.44
CA ALA A 52 13.08 -1.93 11.45
C ALA A 52 13.29 -2.86 10.25
N PHE A 53 13.56 -2.29 9.07
CA PHE A 53 13.92 -3.03 7.87
C PHE A 53 15.26 -3.75 8.04
N ALA A 54 16.30 -3.07 8.54
CA ALA A 54 17.60 -3.67 8.80
C ALA A 54 17.54 -4.76 9.88
N ALA A 55 16.72 -4.56 10.93
CA ALA A 55 16.48 -5.53 11.98
C ALA A 55 15.72 -6.75 11.42
N GLY A 56 14.67 -6.55 10.64
CA GLY A 56 13.95 -7.64 9.96
C GLY A 56 14.87 -8.39 8.97
N TYR A 57 15.69 -7.65 8.23
CA TYR A 57 16.67 -8.19 7.29
C TYR A 57 17.76 -9.01 7.99
N HIS A 58 18.28 -8.54 9.13
CA HIS A 58 19.29 -9.25 9.91
C HIS A 58 18.72 -10.42 10.72
N ALA A 59 17.51 -10.28 11.26
CA ALA A 59 16.87 -11.29 12.09
C ALA A 59 16.28 -12.45 11.27
N LEU A 60 15.68 -12.16 10.11
CA LEU A 60 14.94 -13.14 9.29
C LEU A 60 15.66 -13.49 7.99
N GLY A 61 16.46 -12.58 7.42
CA GLY A 61 16.85 -12.68 6.01
C GLY A 61 18.15 -13.41 5.71
N TRP A 62 19.18 -13.25 6.55
CA TRP A 62 20.54 -13.68 6.17
C TRP A 62 21.03 -14.92 6.92
N LYS A 63 20.71 -15.08 8.21
CA LYS A 63 21.39 -16.08 9.04
C LYS A 63 20.79 -17.49 9.01
N ARG A 64 19.55 -17.67 8.53
CA ARG A 64 18.87 -18.98 8.50
C ARG A 64 17.89 -19.06 7.32
N PRO A 65 18.32 -19.42 6.10
CA PRO A 65 17.42 -19.58 4.96
C PRO A 65 16.26 -20.57 5.22
N ASP A 66 16.42 -21.46 6.21
CA ASP A 66 15.45 -22.48 6.61
C ASP A 66 14.48 -22.02 7.71
N TRP A 67 14.57 -20.79 8.21
CA TRP A 67 13.61 -20.27 9.19
C TRP A 67 12.12 -20.49 8.81
N PRO A 68 11.72 -20.46 7.52
CA PRO A 68 10.32 -20.66 7.16
C PRO A 68 9.82 -22.08 7.40
N THR A 69 10.72 -23.09 7.39
CA THR A 69 10.36 -24.47 7.74
C THR A 69 10.17 -24.63 9.26
N GLN A 70 10.58 -23.63 10.04
CA GLN A 70 10.40 -23.56 11.50
C GLN A 70 9.10 -22.85 11.90
N LEU A 71 8.33 -22.34 10.93
CA LEU A 71 6.99 -21.80 11.20
C LEU A 71 6.07 -22.93 11.67
N SER A 72 5.31 -22.66 12.74
CA SER A 72 4.30 -23.61 13.21
C SER A 72 3.25 -23.86 12.12
N PRO A 73 2.60 -25.04 12.08
CA PRO A 73 1.74 -25.45 10.97
C PRO A 73 0.66 -24.42 10.59
N GLY A 74 0.10 -23.72 11.57
CA GLY A 74 -0.91 -22.68 11.36
C GLY A 74 -0.41 -21.41 10.67
N TRP A 75 0.91 -21.23 10.51
CA TRP A 75 1.54 -20.06 9.88
C TRP A 75 2.28 -20.39 8.59
N GLN A 76 2.38 -21.66 8.19
CA GLN A 76 3.09 -22.07 6.97
C GLN A 76 2.45 -21.49 5.70
N TRP A 77 1.15 -21.17 5.73
CA TRP A 77 0.46 -20.52 4.60
C TRP A 77 0.98 -19.11 4.30
N LEU A 78 1.63 -18.43 5.26
CA LEU A 78 2.31 -17.15 5.00
C LEU A 78 3.54 -17.32 4.10
N TRP A 79 4.04 -18.55 3.94
CA TRP A 79 5.25 -18.85 3.20
C TRP A 79 5.00 -19.76 2.00
N PRO A 80 4.24 -19.32 1.00
CA PRO A 80 3.89 -20.17 -0.12
C PRO A 80 5.13 -20.46 -1.01
N PRO A 81 5.02 -21.43 -1.95
CA PRO A 81 6.04 -21.67 -2.96
C PRO A 81 6.44 -20.39 -3.69
N ALA A 82 7.70 -20.33 -4.15
CA ALA A 82 8.31 -19.12 -4.70
C ALA A 82 7.45 -18.43 -5.78
N MET A 83 6.80 -19.21 -6.65
CA MET A 83 5.93 -18.68 -7.72
C MET A 83 4.74 -17.87 -7.22
N TYR A 84 4.19 -18.21 -6.05
CA TYR A 84 3.00 -17.55 -5.49
C TYR A 84 3.35 -16.34 -4.62
N ARG A 85 4.61 -16.23 -4.21
CA ARG A 85 5.09 -15.09 -3.40
C ARG A 85 4.98 -13.77 -4.15
N ALA A 86 5.32 -13.77 -5.43
CA ALA A 86 5.16 -12.59 -6.27
C ALA A 86 3.68 -12.20 -6.44
N VAL A 87 2.81 -13.21 -6.60
CA VAL A 87 1.35 -13.02 -6.70
C VAL A 87 0.77 -12.37 -5.45
N LEU A 88 1.24 -12.74 -4.25
CA LEU A 88 0.79 -12.12 -2.99
C LEU A 88 1.25 -10.66 -2.85
N LEU A 89 2.45 -10.33 -3.34
CA LEU A 89 3.01 -8.98 -3.22
C LEU A 89 2.46 -8.01 -4.28
N GLY A 90 2.03 -8.51 -5.43
CA GLY A 90 1.45 -7.70 -6.50
C GLY A 90 0.37 -6.74 -6.01
N PRO A 91 -0.72 -7.21 -5.37
CA PRO A 91 -1.78 -6.35 -4.84
C PRO A 91 -1.29 -5.29 -3.84
N VAL A 92 -0.28 -5.60 -3.02
CA VAL A 92 0.29 -4.63 -2.06
C VAL A 92 1.02 -3.50 -2.81
N TRP A 93 1.79 -3.84 -3.84
CA TRP A 93 2.42 -2.86 -4.73
C TRP A 93 1.38 -2.03 -5.50
N GLY A 94 0.33 -2.66 -6.01
CA GLY A 94 -0.77 -1.96 -6.68
C GLY A 94 -1.49 -0.99 -5.73
N ALA A 95 -1.81 -1.41 -4.52
CA ALA A 95 -2.43 -0.55 -3.51
C ALA A 95 -1.55 0.66 -3.16
N TRP A 96 -0.24 0.44 -2.96
CA TRP A 96 0.71 1.51 -2.75
C TRP A 96 0.79 2.49 -3.94
N SER A 97 0.73 1.98 -5.18
CA SER A 97 0.78 2.84 -6.38
C SER A 97 -0.39 3.82 -6.47
N MET A 98 -1.57 3.43 -5.96
CA MET A 98 -2.73 4.34 -5.91
C MET A 98 -2.47 5.48 -4.93
N LEU A 99 -1.79 5.19 -3.81
CA LEU A 99 -1.41 6.20 -2.83
C LEU A 99 -0.40 7.19 -3.42
N VAL A 100 0.67 6.67 -4.06
CA VAL A 100 1.72 7.53 -4.61
C VAL A 100 1.23 8.39 -5.77
N VAL A 101 0.40 7.84 -6.68
CA VAL A 101 -0.19 8.62 -7.77
C VAL A 101 -1.18 9.65 -7.25
N GLY A 102 -2.01 9.28 -6.26
CA GLY A 102 -2.91 10.24 -5.60
C GLY A 102 -2.14 11.37 -4.92
N GLN A 103 -1.00 11.09 -4.31
CA GLN A 103 -0.17 12.09 -3.63
C GLN A 103 0.45 13.13 -4.59
N PHE A 104 0.83 12.73 -5.81
CA PHE A 104 1.53 13.59 -6.76
C PHE A 104 0.65 14.23 -7.83
N ASN A 105 -0.63 13.84 -7.91
CA ASN A 105 -1.54 14.35 -8.93
C ASN A 105 -2.78 14.97 -8.31
N HIS A 106 -3.31 16.01 -8.96
CA HIS A 106 -4.49 16.69 -8.47
C HIS A 106 -5.78 16.11 -9.06
N PRO A 107 -6.85 15.96 -8.25
CA PRO A 107 -8.18 15.71 -8.77
C PRO A 107 -8.60 16.83 -9.74
N VAL A 108 -9.31 16.46 -10.80
CA VAL A 108 -9.90 17.41 -11.75
C VAL A 108 -11.38 17.63 -11.44
N ALA A 109 -12.00 18.65 -12.05
CA ALA A 109 -13.40 18.99 -11.81
C ALA A 109 -14.37 17.81 -12.02
N ARG A 110 -14.00 16.85 -12.87
CA ARG A 110 -14.79 15.65 -13.20
C ARG A 110 -14.52 14.44 -12.30
N THR A 111 -13.59 14.54 -11.35
CA THR A 111 -13.27 13.43 -10.44
C THR A 111 -14.43 13.16 -9.49
N ASP A 112 -14.82 11.89 -9.39
CA ASP A 112 -15.87 11.45 -8.48
C ASP A 112 -15.53 11.78 -7.02
N ARG A 113 -16.58 12.01 -6.23
CA ARG A 113 -16.44 12.43 -4.83
C ARG A 113 -15.61 11.44 -3.99
N PRO A 114 -15.82 10.11 -4.05
CA PRO A 114 -15.01 9.16 -3.29
C PRO A 114 -13.51 9.23 -3.62
N THR A 115 -13.17 9.36 -4.90
CA THR A 115 -11.76 9.50 -5.32
C THR A 115 -11.14 10.80 -4.80
N ARG A 116 -11.90 11.91 -4.79
CA ARG A 116 -11.44 13.18 -4.21
C ARG A 116 -11.20 13.09 -2.72
N GLU A 117 -12.12 12.48 -1.97
CA GLU A 117 -12.00 12.30 -0.52
C GLU A 117 -10.81 11.39 -0.17
N LEU A 118 -10.64 10.28 -0.91
CA LEU A 118 -9.48 9.40 -0.77
C LEU A 118 -8.19 10.20 -0.95
N VAL A 119 -8.05 10.89 -2.08
CA VAL A 119 -6.82 11.61 -2.44
C VAL A 119 -6.53 12.77 -1.49
N GLY A 120 -7.58 13.48 -1.05
CA GLY A 120 -7.44 14.56 -0.06
C GLY A 120 -6.96 14.07 1.31
N GLY A 121 -7.16 12.80 1.65
CA GLY A 121 -6.67 12.18 2.88
C GLY A 121 -5.26 11.57 2.79
N ILE A 122 -4.74 11.39 1.58
CA ILE A 122 -3.39 10.83 1.39
C ILE A 122 -2.37 11.86 1.84
N SER A 123 -1.48 11.44 2.74
CA SER A 123 -0.33 12.25 3.12
C SER A 123 0.98 11.70 2.56
N PRO A 124 1.99 12.57 2.34
CA PRO A 124 3.30 12.12 1.87
C PRO A 124 3.92 11.09 2.81
N LEU A 125 3.71 11.28 4.11
CA LEU A 125 4.19 10.37 5.13
C LEU A 125 3.49 9.02 5.05
N ALA A 126 2.15 9.00 5.03
CA ALA A 126 1.39 7.76 4.94
C ALA A 126 1.82 6.97 3.70
N THR A 127 1.98 7.65 2.56
CA THR A 127 2.49 7.03 1.32
C THR A 127 3.90 6.43 1.49
N ALA A 128 4.80 7.14 2.17
CA ALA A 128 6.17 6.65 2.43
C ALA A 128 6.20 5.48 3.42
N VAL A 129 5.40 5.53 4.49
CA VAL A 129 5.27 4.43 5.46
C VAL A 129 4.63 3.21 4.79
N CYS A 130 3.61 3.41 3.97
CA CYS A 130 2.98 2.34 3.19
C CYS A 130 3.89 1.74 2.11
N LEU A 131 4.98 2.41 1.70
CA LEU A 131 6.01 1.83 0.82
C LEU A 131 6.89 0.81 1.55
N ALA A 132 7.09 0.99 2.85
CA ALA A 132 7.96 0.09 3.63
C ALA A 132 7.42 -1.34 3.64
N LEU A 133 6.10 -1.52 3.67
CA LEU A 133 5.44 -2.83 3.65
C LEU A 133 5.74 -3.64 2.38
N PRO A 134 5.43 -3.18 1.16
CA PRO A 134 5.75 -3.92 -0.06
C PRO A 134 7.26 -4.10 -0.26
N LEU A 135 8.10 -3.13 0.14
CA LEU A 135 9.56 -3.29 0.08
C LEU A 135 10.07 -4.39 1.01
N ALA A 136 9.68 -4.36 2.28
CA ALA A 136 10.03 -5.40 3.25
C ALA A 136 9.54 -6.77 2.79
N GLY A 137 8.28 -6.83 2.33
CA GLY A 137 7.69 -8.03 1.76
C GLY A 137 8.52 -8.56 0.58
N THR A 138 8.90 -7.70 -0.36
CA THR A 138 9.72 -8.08 -1.52
C THR A 138 11.07 -8.66 -1.08
N VAL A 139 11.77 -7.98 -0.17
CA VAL A 139 13.07 -8.45 0.31
C VAL A 139 12.97 -9.80 1.00
N VAL A 140 11.97 -9.98 1.87
CA VAL A 140 11.77 -11.21 2.64
C VAL A 140 11.31 -12.37 1.75
N TYR A 141 10.35 -12.14 0.86
CA TYR A 141 9.75 -13.20 0.05
C TYR A 141 10.67 -13.64 -1.09
N LEU A 142 11.51 -12.72 -1.59
CA LEU A 142 12.45 -12.96 -2.69
C LEU A 142 13.90 -13.24 -2.22
N LEU A 143 14.11 -13.58 -0.95
CA LEU A 143 15.45 -13.97 -0.44
C LEU A 143 16.10 -15.11 -1.22
N HIS A 144 15.29 -15.97 -1.83
CA HIS A 144 15.72 -17.10 -2.65
C HIS A 144 16.41 -16.66 -3.95
N LEU A 145 16.20 -15.43 -4.41
CA LEU A 145 16.90 -14.87 -5.57
C LEU A 145 18.30 -14.40 -5.21
N ALA A 146 19.18 -14.35 -6.22
CA ALA A 146 20.50 -13.76 -6.10
C ALA A 146 20.39 -12.28 -5.63
N PRO A 147 21.27 -11.79 -4.74
CA PRO A 147 21.17 -10.45 -4.16
C PRO A 147 20.99 -9.32 -5.18
N ALA A 148 21.65 -9.40 -6.34
CA ALA A 148 21.55 -8.43 -7.41
C ALA A 148 20.16 -8.36 -8.06
N LEU A 149 19.39 -9.46 -8.04
CA LEU A 149 18.08 -9.57 -8.70
C LEU A 149 16.91 -9.30 -7.76
N ARG A 150 17.11 -9.33 -6.43
CA ARG A 150 16.04 -9.19 -5.42
C ARG A 150 15.24 -7.91 -5.52
N PHE A 151 15.88 -6.82 -5.98
CA PHE A 151 15.26 -5.50 -6.08
C PHE A 151 14.69 -5.19 -7.46
N VAL A 152 14.95 -6.03 -8.47
CA VAL A 152 14.46 -5.82 -9.84
C VAL A 152 12.93 -5.72 -9.88
N PRO A 153 12.16 -6.60 -9.20
CA PRO A 153 10.70 -6.49 -9.19
C PRO A 153 10.18 -5.21 -8.52
N ALA A 154 10.76 -4.84 -7.37
CA ALA A 154 10.41 -3.60 -6.67
C ALA A 154 10.72 -2.36 -7.53
N GLY A 155 11.88 -2.33 -8.19
CA GLY A 155 12.26 -1.26 -9.09
C GLY A 155 11.28 -1.11 -10.26
N ALA A 156 10.88 -2.22 -10.88
CA ALA A 156 9.88 -2.23 -11.95
C ALA A 156 8.52 -1.71 -11.47
N ALA A 157 8.07 -2.13 -10.29
CA ALA A 157 6.83 -1.65 -9.69
C ALA A 157 6.86 -0.14 -9.41
N ILE A 158 7.94 0.37 -8.82
CA ILE A 158 8.12 1.80 -8.55
C ILE A 158 8.11 2.60 -9.87
N ALA A 159 8.85 2.14 -10.88
CA ALA A 159 8.90 2.80 -12.19
C ALA A 159 7.51 2.84 -12.85
N ALA A 160 6.78 1.72 -12.81
CA ALA A 160 5.41 1.63 -13.33
C ALA A 160 4.44 2.56 -12.59
N ALA A 161 4.52 2.62 -11.26
CA ALA A 161 3.68 3.50 -10.44
C ALA A 161 3.95 4.97 -10.73
N LEU A 162 5.21 5.38 -10.79
CA LEU A 162 5.58 6.80 -10.96
C LEU A 162 5.45 7.25 -12.42
N ALA A 163 6.17 6.62 -13.34
CA ALA A 163 6.18 7.04 -14.74
C ALA A 163 4.90 6.60 -15.47
N GLY A 164 4.49 5.34 -15.29
CA GLY A 164 3.27 4.81 -15.88
C GLY A 164 2.02 5.49 -15.31
N GLY A 165 1.97 5.67 -13.99
CA GLY A 165 0.87 6.38 -13.33
C GLY A 165 0.75 7.85 -13.78
N ALA A 166 1.85 8.59 -13.86
CA ALA A 166 1.84 9.96 -14.36
C ALA A 166 1.35 10.04 -15.82
N LEU A 167 1.79 9.11 -16.67
CA LEU A 167 1.32 9.01 -18.05
C LEU A 167 -0.19 8.72 -18.12
N LEU A 168 -0.69 7.74 -17.35
CA LEU A 168 -2.10 7.38 -17.32
C LEU A 168 -2.99 8.52 -16.81
N VAL A 169 -2.56 9.25 -15.78
CA VAL A 169 -3.25 10.45 -15.29
C VAL A 169 -3.31 11.51 -16.38
N ARG A 170 -2.20 11.76 -17.08
CA ARG A 170 -2.15 12.73 -18.18
C ARG A 170 -3.08 12.32 -19.33
N LEU A 171 -3.08 11.04 -19.72
CA LEU A 171 -3.95 10.51 -20.78
C LEU A 171 -5.44 10.56 -20.40
N ALA A 172 -5.76 10.38 -19.12
CA ALA A 172 -7.11 10.53 -18.59
C ALA A 172 -7.57 11.99 -18.45
N GLY A 173 -6.68 12.96 -18.71
CA GLY A 173 -6.96 14.39 -18.53
C GLY A 173 -7.04 14.81 -17.06
N GLY A 174 -6.47 14.03 -16.14
CA GLY A 174 -6.49 14.28 -14.71
C GLY A 174 -6.66 13.03 -13.86
N LEU A 175 -6.58 13.21 -12.54
CA LEU A 175 -6.70 12.10 -11.61
C LEU A 175 -8.16 11.65 -11.48
N CYS A 176 -8.45 10.43 -11.92
CA CYS A 176 -9.77 9.82 -11.82
C CYS A 176 -9.67 8.37 -11.34
N ARG A 177 -10.80 7.78 -10.94
CA ARG A 177 -10.87 6.36 -10.53
C ARG A 177 -10.26 5.42 -11.57
N GLY A 178 -10.51 5.67 -12.85
CA GLY A 178 -9.96 4.88 -13.95
C GLY A 178 -8.43 4.92 -14.00
N ALA A 179 -7.83 6.11 -13.86
CA ALA A 179 -6.37 6.27 -13.84
C ALA A 179 -5.73 5.58 -12.62
N LEU A 180 -6.36 5.67 -11.44
CA LEU A 180 -5.88 4.98 -10.24
C LEU A 180 -5.93 3.46 -10.37
N LEU A 181 -7.03 2.91 -10.89
CA LEU A 181 -7.16 1.46 -11.13
C LEU A 181 -6.21 0.96 -12.22
N ALA A 182 -6.04 1.74 -13.30
CA ALA A 182 -5.09 1.42 -14.36
C ALA A 182 -3.65 1.43 -13.85
N THR A 183 -3.28 2.42 -13.02
CA THR A 183 -1.96 2.47 -12.35
C THR A 183 -1.75 1.26 -11.44
N ASN A 184 -2.78 0.90 -10.66
CA ASN A 184 -2.74 -0.26 -9.80
C ASN A 184 -2.42 -1.51 -10.61
N ILE A 185 -3.23 -1.82 -11.63
CA ILE A 185 -3.04 -3.00 -12.49
C ILE A 185 -1.67 -2.96 -13.19
N LEU A 186 -1.27 -1.83 -13.74
CA LEU A 186 0.04 -1.66 -14.39
C LEU A 186 1.19 -1.98 -13.44
N THR A 187 1.11 -1.48 -12.20
CA THR A 187 2.12 -1.73 -11.17
C THR A 187 2.18 -3.21 -10.79
N GLN A 188 1.02 -3.86 -10.64
CA GLN A 188 0.96 -5.30 -10.38
C GLN A 188 1.60 -6.10 -11.51
N LEU A 189 1.22 -5.80 -12.76
CA LEU A 189 1.75 -6.49 -13.94
C LEU A 189 3.26 -6.28 -14.09
N ALA A 190 3.76 -5.07 -13.87
CA ALA A 190 5.18 -4.77 -13.91
C ALA A 190 5.95 -5.57 -12.84
N PHE A 191 5.43 -5.61 -11.61
CA PHE A 191 6.02 -6.39 -10.53
C PHE A 191 6.05 -7.89 -10.86
N LEU A 192 4.93 -8.44 -11.36
CA LEU A 192 4.81 -9.86 -11.70
C LEU A 192 5.70 -10.23 -12.88
N ALA A 193 5.70 -9.44 -13.96
CA ALA A 193 6.54 -9.68 -15.13
C ALA A 193 8.03 -9.65 -14.76
N ALA A 194 8.44 -8.66 -13.97
CA ALA A 194 9.82 -8.58 -13.49
C ALA A 194 10.19 -9.73 -12.55
N SER A 195 9.26 -10.17 -11.69
CA SER A 195 9.47 -11.35 -10.83
C SER A 195 9.65 -12.62 -11.66
N SER A 196 8.78 -12.85 -12.65
CA SER A 196 8.86 -14.02 -13.53
C SER A 196 10.13 -14.03 -14.39
N ALA A 197 10.68 -12.86 -14.73
CA ALA A 197 11.90 -12.75 -15.53
C ALA A 197 13.18 -13.08 -14.76
N VAL A 198 13.15 -13.03 -13.42
CA VAL A 198 14.32 -13.26 -12.56
C VAL A 198 14.28 -14.60 -11.82
N MET A 199 13.18 -15.36 -11.96
CA MET A 199 13.00 -16.71 -11.42
C MET A 199 13.47 -17.76 -12.42
#